data_AF-C8BPX3-F1
#
_entry.id   AF-C8BPX3-F1
#
_cell.length_a   1.000
_cell.length_b   1.000
_cell.length_c   1.000
_cell.angle_alpha   90.00
_cell.angle_beta   90.00
_cell.angle_gamma   90.00
#
_symmetry.space_group_name_H-M   'P 1'
#
loop_
_entity.id
_entity.type
_entity.pdbx_description
1 polymer ?
#
loop_
_entity_poly.entity_id
_entity_poly.type
_entity_poly.pdbx_seq_one_letter_code
_entity_poly.pdbx_strand_id
1 'polypeptide(L)'
;QFVRFDSDAESPRMEPRAPWVEQEGPEYWDRETRISKANTQTYRESLRNLRGYYNQSEAGSHTFQRMYGCDLGPDGRLLRVYSQYAYDGRDYIALNEDLRSWTAADMAAQN
;
A
#
# COMPACT_ATOMS: atom_id res chain seq x y z
N GLN A 1 7.82 8.24 11.37
CA GLN A 1 7.24 6.89 11.15
C GLN A 1 6.88 6.29 12.51
N PHE A 2 5.80 5.51 12.62
CA PHE A 2 5.38 4.92 13.90
C PHE A 2 5.21 3.38 13.87
N VAL A 3 5.04 2.78 12.69
CA VAL A 3 5.06 1.31 12.51
C VAL A 3 5.85 0.90 11.27
N ARG A 4 6.35 -0.33 11.24
CA ARG A 4 6.99 -0.95 10.07
C ARG A 4 6.67 -2.44 10.01
N PHE A 5 6.45 -2.95 8.80
CA PHE A 5 6.45 -4.37 8.50
C PHE A 5 7.52 -4.65 7.44
N ASP A 6 8.24 -5.76 7.58
CA ASP A 6 9.23 -6.23 6.62
C ASP A 6 9.03 -7.74 6.41
N SER A 7 8.73 -8.14 5.17
CA SER A 7 8.47 -9.55 4.85
C SER A 7 9.73 -10.42 4.81
N ASP A 8 10.90 -9.81 4.73
CA ASP A 8 12.20 -10.51 4.67
C ASP A 8 12.82 -10.73 6.07
N ALA A 9 12.20 -10.21 7.12
CA ALA A 9 12.64 -10.45 8.49
C ALA A 9 12.51 -11.93 8.89
N GLU A 10 13.35 -12.42 9.80
CA GLU A 10 13.32 -13.82 10.29
C GLU A 10 11.95 -14.21 10.87
N SER A 11 11.30 -13.26 11.56
CA SER A 11 9.93 -13.41 12.06
C SER A 11 9.10 -12.20 11.62
N PRO A 12 8.51 -12.23 10.41
CA PRO A 12 7.78 -11.08 9.87
C PRO A 12 6.57 -10.73 10.73
N ARG A 13 6.61 -9.54 11.32
CA ARG A 13 5.57 -8.95 12.16
C ARG A 13 5.53 -7.45 12.00
N MET A 14 4.40 -6.84 12.34
CA MET A 14 4.31 -5.39 12.46
C MET A 14 5.06 -4.96 13.72
N GLU A 15 5.93 -3.96 13.59
CA GLU A 15 6.80 -3.51 14.67
C GLU A 15 6.56 -2.02 14.99
N PRO A 16 6.61 -1.63 16.27
CA PRO A 16 6.58 -0.24 16.68
C PRO A 16 7.86 0.49 16.24
N ARG A 17 7.70 1.77 15.88
CA ARG A 17 8.79 2.70 15.51
C ARG A 17 8.70 4.04 16.24
N ALA A 18 7.80 4.15 17.22
CA ALA A 18 7.66 5.30 18.10
C ALA A 18 7.18 4.86 19.50
N PRO A 19 7.63 5.51 20.60
CA PRO A 19 7.32 5.06 21.96
C PRO A 19 5.81 4.99 22.29
N TRP A 20 5.03 5.93 21.76
CA TRP A 20 3.60 6.02 22.07
C TRP A 20 2.77 4.86 21.50
N VAL A 21 3.26 4.16 20.45
CA VAL A 21 2.51 3.03 19.87
C VAL A 21 2.79 1.72 20.63
N GLU A 22 3.84 1.66 21.45
CA GLU A 22 4.18 0.46 22.24
C GLU A 22 3.11 0.11 23.28
N GLN A 23 2.22 1.06 23.62
CA GLN A 23 1.10 0.85 24.52
C GLN A 23 -0.03 0.00 23.89
N GLU A 24 -0.02 -0.19 22.57
CA GLU A 24 -1.04 -1.00 21.87
C GLU A 24 -0.95 -2.47 22.29
N GLY A 25 -2.13 -3.08 22.49
CA GLY A 25 -2.25 -4.47 22.94
C GLY A 25 -1.87 -5.51 21.89
N PRO A 26 -1.71 -6.79 22.30
CA PRO A 26 -1.37 -7.87 21.38
C PRO A 26 -2.41 -8.04 20.26
N GLU A 27 -3.70 -7.75 20.50
CA GLU A 27 -4.72 -7.86 19.45
C GLU A 27 -4.47 -6.91 18.28
N TYR A 28 -3.99 -5.69 18.55
CA TYR A 28 -3.63 -4.72 17.52
C TYR A 28 -2.47 -5.26 16.67
N TRP A 29 -1.38 -5.69 17.31
CA TRP A 29 -0.20 -6.19 16.62
C TRP A 29 -0.46 -7.45 15.80
N ASP A 30 -1.25 -8.38 16.33
CA ASP A 30 -1.64 -9.60 15.62
C ASP A 30 -2.51 -9.29 14.38
N ARG A 31 -3.44 -8.34 14.52
CA ARG A 31 -4.29 -7.89 13.41
C ARG A 31 -3.46 -7.21 12.32
N GLU A 32 -2.63 -6.24 12.66
CA GLU A 32 -1.80 -5.51 11.69
C GLU A 32 -0.75 -6.40 11.03
N THR A 33 -0.22 -7.38 11.77
CA THR A 33 0.66 -8.42 11.22
C THR A 33 -0.07 -9.29 10.20
N ARG A 34 -1.30 -9.74 10.50
CA ARG A 34 -2.10 -10.55 9.57
C ARG A 34 -2.44 -9.78 8.30
N ILE A 35 -2.85 -8.51 8.44
CA ILE A 35 -3.14 -7.63 7.30
C ILE A 35 -1.90 -7.45 6.43
N SER A 36 -0.73 -7.19 7.04
CA SER A 36 0.51 -6.99 6.29
C SER A 36 0.95 -8.26 5.55
N LYS A 37 0.82 -9.44 6.17
CA LYS A 37 1.09 -10.73 5.51
C LYS A 37 0.15 -11.01 4.34
N ALA A 38 -1.14 -10.68 4.50
CA ALA A 38 -2.11 -10.80 3.41
C ALA A 38 -1.75 -9.85 2.25
N ASN A 39 -1.43 -8.60 2.57
CA ASN A 39 -0.99 -7.61 1.58
C ASN A 39 0.25 -8.10 0.82
N THR A 40 1.25 -8.71 1.46
CA THR A 40 2.42 -9.28 0.76
C THR A 40 2.03 -10.26 -0.36
N GLN A 41 1.02 -11.11 -0.14
CA GLN A 41 0.53 -12.01 -1.19
C GLN A 41 -0.20 -11.24 -2.29
N THR A 42 -1.06 -10.28 -1.91
CA THR A 42 -1.74 -9.41 -2.88
C THR A 42 -0.76 -8.65 -3.76
N TYR A 43 0.28 -8.00 -3.20
CA TYR A 43 1.29 -7.29 -4.00
C TYR A 43 2.08 -8.23 -4.92
N ARG A 44 2.36 -9.46 -4.47
CA ARG A 44 3.02 -10.47 -5.31
C ARG A 44 2.16 -10.86 -6.51
N GLU A 45 0.85 -11.04 -6.32
CA GLU A 45 -0.10 -11.32 -7.40
C GLU A 45 -0.26 -10.11 -8.33
N SER A 46 -0.41 -8.90 -7.77
CA SER A 46 -0.47 -7.67 -8.55
C SER A 46 0.77 -7.50 -9.43
N LEU A 47 1.98 -7.75 -8.92
CA LEU A 47 3.21 -7.69 -9.72
C LEU A 47 3.19 -8.68 -10.90
N ARG A 48 2.64 -9.89 -10.72
CA ARG A 48 2.50 -10.86 -11.81
C ARG A 48 1.50 -10.37 -12.87
N ASN A 49 0.37 -9.79 -12.44
CA ASN A 49 -0.64 -9.26 -13.34
C ASN A 49 -0.12 -8.04 -14.12
N LEU A 50 0.52 -7.09 -13.45
CA LEU A 50 1.12 -5.89 -14.05
C LEU A 50 2.15 -6.28 -15.11
N ARG A 51 3.05 -7.22 -14.80
CA ARG A 51 4.01 -7.75 -15.77
C ARG A 51 3.30 -8.29 -17.03
N GLY A 52 2.17 -8.97 -16.86
CA GLY A 52 1.33 -9.45 -17.95
C GLY A 52 0.71 -8.30 -18.77
N TYR A 53 0.08 -7.32 -18.11
CA TYR A 53 -0.55 -6.18 -18.77
C TYR A 53 0.43 -5.35 -19.60
N TYR A 54 1.68 -5.22 -19.12
CA TYR A 54 2.74 -4.50 -19.81
C TYR A 54 3.59 -5.37 -20.75
N ASN A 55 3.26 -6.66 -20.92
CA ASN A 55 4.01 -7.62 -21.74
C ASN A 55 5.52 -7.64 -21.40
N GLN A 56 5.86 -7.56 -20.12
CA GLN A 56 7.24 -7.51 -19.63
C GLN A 56 7.82 -8.91 -19.42
N SER A 57 9.15 -9.04 -19.57
CA SER A 57 9.84 -10.32 -19.41
C SER A 57 9.93 -10.77 -17.95
N GLU A 58 10.10 -12.07 -17.71
CA GLU A 58 10.16 -12.60 -16.34
C GLU A 58 11.42 -12.22 -15.57
N ALA A 59 12.52 -11.94 -16.29
CA ALA A 59 13.82 -11.64 -15.69
C ALA A 59 13.93 -10.18 -15.19
N GLY A 60 12.95 -9.32 -15.49
CA GLY A 60 12.92 -7.93 -15.05
C GLY A 60 12.60 -7.79 -13.56
N SER A 61 13.27 -6.85 -12.88
CA SER A 61 12.87 -6.40 -11.55
C SER A 61 11.86 -5.28 -11.69
N HIS A 62 10.77 -5.36 -10.94
CA HIS A 62 9.66 -4.41 -10.97
C HIS A 62 9.26 -3.97 -9.57
N THR A 63 8.76 -2.74 -9.46
CA THR A 63 8.36 -2.13 -8.19
C THR A 63 6.89 -1.74 -8.26
N PHE A 64 6.08 -2.22 -7.32
CA PHE A 64 4.69 -1.79 -7.15
C PHE A 64 4.51 -1.16 -5.78
N GLN A 65 4.04 0.08 -5.76
CA GLN A 65 3.94 0.91 -4.55
C GLN A 65 2.51 1.37 -4.36
N ARG A 66 2.11 1.52 -3.09
CA ARG A 66 0.86 2.16 -2.71
C ARG A 66 1.12 3.19 -1.62
N MET A 67 0.47 4.33 -1.75
CA MET A 67 0.42 5.38 -0.76
C MET A 67 -1.04 5.71 -0.48
N TYR A 68 -1.45 5.61 0.79
CA TYR A 68 -2.81 5.89 1.19
C TYR A 68 -2.85 6.53 2.57
N GLY A 69 -3.93 7.26 2.85
CA GLY A 69 -4.09 7.99 4.09
C GLY A 69 -5.16 9.07 4.00
N CYS A 70 -5.17 9.94 4.99
CA CYS A 70 -6.13 11.03 5.09
C CYS A 70 -5.55 12.21 5.87
N ASP A 71 -6.02 13.40 5.53
CA ASP A 71 -5.71 14.64 6.23
C ASP A 71 -6.94 15.08 7.04
N LEU A 72 -6.71 15.56 8.27
CA LEU A 72 -7.72 16.18 9.10
C LEU A 72 -7.52 17.70 9.12
N GLY A 73 -8.61 18.45 9.03
CA GLY A 73 -8.60 19.90 9.17
C GLY A 73 -8.38 20.36 10.62
N PRO A 74 -8.21 21.67 10.86
CA PRO A 74 -8.02 22.22 12.21
C PRO A 74 -9.18 21.95 13.18
N ASP A 75 -10.38 21.70 12.64
CA ASP A 75 -11.58 21.31 13.42
C ASP A 75 -11.64 19.80 13.70
N GLY A 76 -10.61 19.04 13.34
CA GLY A 76 -10.51 17.60 13.50
C GLY A 76 -11.34 16.80 12.50
N ARG A 77 -12.01 17.46 11.54
CA ARG A 77 -12.83 16.77 10.53
C ARG A 77 -12.00 16.32 9.36
N LEU A 78 -12.48 15.27 8.69
CA LEU A 78 -11.88 14.75 7.47
C LEU A 78 -11.84 15.82 6.40
N LEU A 79 -10.64 16.16 5.93
CA LEU A 79 -10.39 17.15 4.88
C LEU A 79 -10.10 16.47 3.54
N ARG A 80 -9.27 15.43 3.55
CA ARG A 80 -8.83 14.73 2.34
C ARG A 80 -8.61 13.26 2.61
N VAL A 81 -8.92 12.42 1.64
CA VAL A 81 -8.49 11.02 1.59
C VAL A 81 -7.69 10.83 0.32
N TYR A 82 -6.67 9.97 0.36
CA TYR A 82 -5.88 9.61 -0.81
C TYR A 82 -5.58 8.11 -0.81
N SER A 83 -5.59 7.52 -2.01
CA SER A 83 -5.12 6.16 -2.26
C SER A 83 -4.57 6.13 -3.68
N GLN A 84 -3.26 5.95 -3.80
CA GLN A 84 -2.50 6.06 -5.05
C GLN A 84 -1.59 4.85 -5.19
N TYR A 85 -1.48 4.37 -6.41
CA TYR A 85 -0.61 3.27 -6.78
C TYR A 85 0.37 3.72 -7.86
N ALA A 86 1.60 3.21 -7.77
CA ALA A 86 2.66 3.45 -8.74
C ALA A 86 3.32 2.14 -9.16
N TYR A 87 3.69 2.04 -10.43
CA TYR A 87 4.41 0.91 -11.01
C TYR A 87 5.70 1.40 -11.67
N ASP A 88 6.84 0.80 -11.30
CA ASP A 88 8.18 1.18 -11.74
C ASP A 88 8.48 2.69 -11.58
N GLY A 89 8.01 3.25 -10.46
CA GLY A 89 8.23 4.65 -10.09
C GLY A 89 7.36 5.67 -10.85
N ARG A 90 6.36 5.22 -11.61
CA ARG A 90 5.40 6.07 -12.32
C ARG A 90 3.99 5.84 -11.79
N ASP A 91 3.17 6.88 -11.84
CA ASP A 91 1.75 6.78 -11.47
C ASP A 91 1.09 5.66 -12.29
N TYR A 92 0.30 4.83 -11.61
CA TYR A 92 -0.46 3.73 -12.21
C TYR A 92 -1.96 4.01 -12.13
N ILE A 93 -2.51 4.10 -10.91
CA ILE A 93 -3.91 4.45 -10.69
C ILE A 93 -4.10 5.21 -9.37
N ALA A 94 -4.95 6.23 -9.36
CA ALA A 94 -5.20 7.07 -8.19
C ALA A 94 -6.70 7.31 -7.96
N LEU A 95 -7.11 7.28 -6.68
CA LEU A 95 -8.46 7.63 -6.25
C LEU A 95 -8.66 9.14 -6.38
N ASN A 96 -9.72 9.55 -7.08
CA ASN A 96 -10.06 10.96 -7.26
C ASN A 96 -10.62 11.56 -5.97
N GLU A 97 -10.63 12.90 -5.88
CA GLU A 97 -11.08 13.64 -4.70
C GLU A 97 -12.56 13.39 -4.36
N ASP A 98 -13.36 12.95 -5.33
CA ASP A 98 -14.75 12.53 -5.12
C ASP A 98 -14.90 11.21 -4.34
N LEU A 99 -13.79 10.50 -4.12
CA LEU A 99 -13.68 9.19 -3.45
C LEU A 99 -14.51 8.08 -4.10
N ARG A 100 -14.88 8.25 -5.37
CA ARG A 100 -15.79 7.34 -6.10
C ARG A 100 -15.29 6.98 -7.48
N SER A 101 -14.44 7.80 -8.07
CA SER A 101 -13.84 7.55 -9.37
C SER A 101 -12.32 7.40 -9.27
N TRP A 102 -11.73 6.80 -10.29
CA TRP A 102 -10.30 6.56 -10.37
C TRP A 102 -9.74 7.19 -11.64
N THR A 103 -8.52 7.71 -11.55
CA THR A 103 -7.73 8.13 -12.70
C THR A 103 -6.66 7.09 -12.96
N ALA A 104 -6.71 6.45 -14.13
CA ALA A 104 -5.71 5.52 -14.64
C ALA A 104 -4.68 6.28 -15.49
N ALA A 105 -3.39 5.97 -15.32
CA ALA A 105 -2.31 6.67 -16.01
C ALA A 105 -2.16 6.24 -17.49
N ASP A 106 -2.52 4.99 -17.82
CA ASP A 106 -2.43 4.45 -19.17
C ASP A 106 -3.51 3.37 -19.41
N MET A 107 -3.48 2.74 -20.59
CA MET A 107 -4.42 1.69 -20.98
C MET A 107 -4.26 0.41 -20.15
N ALA A 108 -3.04 0.09 -19.68
CA ALA A 108 -2.81 -1.10 -18.87
C ALA A 108 -3.44 -0.93 -17.48
N ALA A 109 -3.43 0.29 -16.94
CA ALA A 109 -4.09 0.66 -15.69
C ALA A 109 -5.63 0.66 -15.71
N GLN A 110 -6.26 0.42 -16.88
CA GLN A 110 -7.72 0.29 -17.00
C GLN A 110 -8.23 -1.15 -16.92
N ASN A 111 -7.35 -2.15 -16.85
CA ASN A 111 -7.70 -3.59 -16.85
C ASN A 111 -7.99 -4.16 -15.45
#